data_AF-A0A538TZP4-F1
#
_entry.id   AF-A0A538TZP4-F1
#
_cell.length_a   1.000
_cell.length_b   1.000
_cell.length_c   1.000
_cell.angle_alpha   90.00
_cell.angle_beta   90.00
_cell.angle_gamma   90.00
#
_symmetry.space_group_name_H-M   'P 1'
#
loop_
_entity.id
_entity.type
_entity.pdbx_description
1 polymer ?
#
loop_
_entity_poly.entity_id
_entity_poly.type
_entity_poly.pdbx_seq_one_letter_code
_entity_poly.pdbx_strand_id
1 'polypeptide(L)'
;HVVKPVHLEHRVEKTRWVVLRHPHPSMAQLAGMSTKSFEDFFYRVCTLDYARMADAMEPLKQRMERTDRVRITGPGTDLSFRIQGIPAVKCEGRRNLPDGECFTAPVRDSLQGTISYNTPSLYMGTTFEGVRFTFEGGRIVEAHANPQPRLDEILGSDEGARYVGEFSLGFNPFITRPMKDTLFDEKIAGSLHLTPGNAYSHADNGNRSRIHWDLVLIQTPEYGGGEVWFDGERIRRDGRFIVPDLEGLNPERLGA
;
A
#
# COMPACT_ATOMS: atom_id res chain seq x y z
N HIS A 1 9.81 -24.84 8.62
CA HIS A 1 9.16 -23.90 7.67
C HIS A 1 7.66 -23.87 7.93
N VAL A 2 7.20 -22.97 8.81
CA VAL A 2 5.80 -22.94 9.29
C VAL A 2 4.96 -21.89 8.56
N VAL A 3 5.61 -20.88 7.96
CA VAL A 3 4.98 -19.73 7.32
C VAL A 3 4.04 -20.14 6.18
N LYS A 4 4.51 -20.94 5.21
CA LYS A 4 3.66 -21.35 4.10
C LYS A 4 2.49 -22.25 4.53
N PRO A 5 2.71 -23.42 5.17
CA PRO A 5 1.61 -24.35 5.47
C PRO A 5 0.66 -23.87 6.57
N VAL A 6 1.15 -23.14 7.58
CA VAL A 6 0.31 -22.72 8.72
C VAL A 6 -0.17 -21.28 8.56
N HIS A 7 0.70 -20.34 8.18
CA HIS A 7 0.31 -18.94 8.13
C HIS A 7 -0.48 -18.61 6.87
N LEU A 8 0.05 -18.92 5.68
CA LEU A 8 -0.59 -18.56 4.41
C LEU A 8 -1.74 -19.52 4.06
N GLU A 9 -1.49 -20.83 3.99
CA GLU A 9 -2.46 -21.82 3.47
C GLU A 9 -3.58 -22.21 4.47
N HIS A 10 -3.38 -21.94 5.77
CA HIS A 10 -4.36 -22.32 6.80
C HIS A 10 -4.91 -21.11 7.56
N ARG A 11 -4.07 -20.36 8.29
CA ARG A 11 -4.55 -19.22 9.09
C ARG A 11 -5.19 -18.16 8.20
N VAL A 12 -4.52 -17.73 7.14
CA VAL A 12 -5.03 -16.66 6.28
C VAL A 12 -6.26 -17.09 5.48
N GLU A 13 -6.25 -18.29 4.90
CA GLU A 13 -7.32 -18.77 4.00
C GLU A 13 -8.53 -19.40 4.73
N LYS A 14 -8.32 -20.09 5.86
CA LYS A 14 -9.33 -20.98 6.46
C LYS A 14 -9.84 -20.53 7.83
N THR A 15 -9.36 -19.42 8.37
CA THR A 15 -9.77 -18.93 9.71
C THR A 15 -10.16 -17.45 9.69
N ARG A 16 -10.87 -17.01 10.74
CA ARG A 16 -11.10 -15.58 11.00
C ARG A 16 -9.94 -15.05 11.83
N TRP A 17 -9.29 -14.00 11.35
CA TRP A 17 -8.13 -13.42 12.01
C TRP A 17 -8.15 -11.90 11.87
N VAL A 18 -7.55 -11.23 12.86
CA VAL A 18 -7.24 -9.80 12.82
C VAL A 18 -5.80 -9.64 13.28
N VAL A 19 -5.03 -8.80 12.58
CA VAL A 19 -3.71 -8.32 13.01
C VAL A 19 -3.92 -6.98 13.70
N LEU A 20 -3.45 -6.90 14.95
CA LEU A 20 -3.43 -5.69 15.76
C LEU A 20 -2.09 -5.62 16.48
N ARG A 21 -1.55 -4.40 16.59
CA ARG A 21 -0.39 -4.11 17.44
C ARG A 21 -0.86 -3.65 18.82
N HIS A 22 -0.07 -3.88 19.87
CA HIS A 22 -0.31 -3.25 21.16
C HIS A 22 0.65 -2.06 21.29
N PRO A 23 0.18 -0.83 21.60
CA PRO A 23 1.07 0.32 21.70
C PRO A 23 2.08 0.13 22.83
N HIS A 24 3.36 0.35 22.53
CA HIS A 24 4.44 0.23 23.52
C HIS A 24 5.55 1.27 23.28
N PRO A 25 6.41 1.54 24.27
CA PRO A 25 7.40 2.64 24.19
C PRO A 25 8.33 2.58 22.98
N SER A 26 8.78 1.38 22.55
CA SER A 26 9.63 1.28 21.36
C SER A 26 8.91 1.57 20.03
N MET A 27 7.59 1.33 19.92
CA MET A 27 6.83 1.82 18.76
C MET A 27 6.73 3.34 18.78
N ALA A 28 6.48 3.93 19.95
CA ALA A 28 6.46 5.38 20.10
C ALA A 28 7.80 6.01 19.71
N GLN A 29 8.92 5.39 20.11
CA GLN A 29 10.26 5.81 19.72
C GLN A 29 10.48 5.71 18.20
N LEU A 30 10.08 4.61 17.57
CA LEU A 30 10.15 4.44 16.10
C LEU A 30 9.34 5.51 15.36
N ALA A 31 8.16 5.84 15.88
CA ALA A 31 7.28 6.89 15.36
C ALA A 31 7.74 8.33 15.69
N GLY A 32 8.83 8.51 16.46
CA GLY A 32 9.30 9.82 16.90
C GLY A 32 8.34 10.54 17.85
N MET A 33 7.62 9.80 18.69
CA MET A 33 6.56 10.29 19.57
C MET A 33 6.83 9.95 21.04
N SER A 34 6.21 10.70 21.95
CA SER A 34 6.09 10.27 23.34
C SER A 34 5.17 9.04 23.43
N THR A 35 5.40 8.16 24.42
CA THR A 35 4.54 6.97 24.64
C THR A 35 3.07 7.35 24.78
N LYS A 36 2.76 8.41 25.53
CA LYS A 36 1.37 8.84 25.74
C LYS A 36 0.73 9.33 24.45
N SER A 37 1.44 10.17 23.69
CA SER A 37 0.94 10.66 22.41
C SER A 37 0.75 9.53 21.39
N PHE A 38 1.63 8.53 21.39
CA PHE A 38 1.51 7.36 20.52
C PHE A 38 0.33 6.48 20.92
N GLU A 39 0.09 6.28 22.21
CA GLU A 39 -1.08 5.56 22.72
C GLU A 39 -2.40 6.24 22.28
N ASP A 40 -2.52 7.55 22.49
CA ASP A 40 -3.71 8.31 22.11
C ASP A 40 -3.92 8.29 20.58
N PHE A 41 -2.82 8.39 19.82
CA PHE A 41 -2.83 8.22 18.36
C PHE A 41 -3.32 6.82 17.98
N PHE A 42 -2.73 5.77 18.55
CA PHE A 42 -3.02 4.38 18.24
C PHE A 42 -4.51 4.07 18.42
N TYR A 43 -5.09 4.46 19.55
CA TYR A 43 -6.51 4.23 19.79
C TYR A 43 -7.37 5.03 18.80
N ARG A 44 -7.07 6.31 18.57
CA ARG A 44 -7.82 7.12 17.60
C ARG A 44 -7.84 6.50 16.21
N VAL A 45 -6.72 5.97 15.74
CA VAL A 45 -6.63 5.31 14.42
C VAL A 45 -7.36 3.97 14.43
N CYS A 46 -7.19 3.16 15.47
CA CYS A 46 -7.78 1.82 15.53
C CYS A 46 -9.29 1.82 15.84
N THR A 47 -9.85 2.90 16.37
CA THR A 47 -11.28 3.05 16.66
C THR A 47 -11.99 3.99 15.68
N LEU A 48 -11.40 4.20 14.50
CA LEU A 48 -12.06 4.90 13.40
C LEU A 48 -13.43 4.27 13.10
N ASP A 49 -14.38 5.08 12.61
CA ASP A 49 -15.67 4.59 12.13
C ASP A 49 -15.48 3.81 10.81
N TYR A 50 -15.14 2.52 10.94
CA TYR A 50 -14.93 1.63 9.81
C TYR A 50 -16.20 1.36 9.02
N ALA A 51 -17.39 1.54 9.61
CA ALA A 51 -18.65 1.39 8.87
C ALA A 51 -18.81 2.55 7.88
N ARG A 52 -18.60 3.79 8.33
CA ARG A 52 -18.57 4.97 7.45
C ARG A 52 -17.51 4.84 6.37
N MET A 53 -16.32 4.34 6.73
CA MET A 53 -15.24 4.09 5.76
C MET A 53 -15.61 2.99 4.74
N ALA A 54 -16.24 1.90 5.18
CA ALA A 54 -16.69 0.81 4.31
C ALA A 54 -17.66 1.29 3.22
N ASP A 55 -18.58 2.19 3.59
CA ASP A 55 -19.52 2.82 2.66
C ASP A 55 -18.79 3.74 1.67
N ALA A 56 -17.86 4.58 2.16
CA ALA A 56 -17.08 5.51 1.33
C ALA A 56 -16.14 4.80 0.34
N MET A 57 -15.70 3.58 0.64
CA MET A 57 -14.84 2.77 -0.24
C MET A 57 -15.58 2.14 -1.43
N GLU A 58 -16.91 2.06 -1.39
CA GLU A 58 -17.69 1.34 -2.40
C GLU A 58 -17.50 1.91 -3.82
N PRO A 59 -17.55 3.23 -4.05
CA PRO A 59 -17.27 3.80 -5.38
C PRO A 59 -15.83 3.55 -5.85
N LEU A 60 -14.85 3.53 -4.94
CA LEU A 60 -13.46 3.23 -5.29
C LEU A 60 -13.28 1.78 -5.74
N LYS A 61 -13.86 0.82 -5.00
CA LYS A 61 -13.86 -0.59 -5.39
C LYS A 61 -14.44 -0.75 -6.80
N GLN A 62 -15.61 -0.18 -7.06
CA GLN A 62 -16.27 -0.26 -8.36
C GLN A 62 -15.44 0.40 -9.47
N ARG A 63 -14.77 1.53 -9.17
CA ARG A 63 -13.83 2.18 -10.08
C ARG A 63 -12.63 1.29 -10.41
N MET A 64 -12.00 0.68 -9.42
CA MET A 64 -10.85 -0.20 -9.65
C MET A 64 -11.25 -1.41 -10.50
N GLU A 65 -12.41 -2.02 -10.24
CA GLU A 65 -12.88 -3.20 -10.99
C GLU A 65 -13.28 -2.92 -12.44
N ARG A 66 -13.67 -1.68 -12.77
CA ARG A 66 -13.99 -1.27 -14.15
C ARG A 66 -12.79 -0.68 -14.92
N THR A 67 -11.70 -0.37 -14.21
CA THR A 67 -10.55 0.32 -14.80
C THR A 67 -9.70 -0.66 -15.59
N ASP A 68 -9.30 -0.27 -16.81
CA ASP A 68 -8.24 -0.99 -17.52
C ASP A 68 -6.88 -0.48 -17.07
N ARG A 69 -6.60 0.80 -17.29
CA ARG A 69 -5.25 1.38 -17.15
C ARG A 69 -5.15 2.36 -15.98
N VAL A 70 -4.14 2.16 -15.16
CA VAL A 70 -3.70 3.09 -14.12
C VAL A 70 -2.45 3.83 -14.59
N ARG A 71 -2.36 5.13 -14.30
CA ARG A 71 -1.10 5.90 -14.37
C ARG A 71 -0.85 6.66 -13.07
N ILE A 72 0.37 6.58 -12.57
CA ILE A 72 0.84 7.26 -11.37
C ILE A 72 1.94 8.22 -11.79
N THR A 73 1.83 9.48 -11.37
CA THR A 73 2.85 10.51 -11.62
C THR A 73 3.27 11.19 -10.33
N GLY A 74 4.50 11.71 -10.31
CA GLY A 74 5.07 12.47 -9.20
C GLY A 74 6.58 12.65 -9.35
N PRO A 75 7.27 13.22 -8.36
CA PRO A 75 8.72 13.37 -8.39
C PRO A 75 9.43 12.02 -8.61
N GLY A 76 10.15 11.89 -9.74
CA GLY A 76 10.84 10.65 -10.11
C GLY A 76 9.93 9.46 -10.40
N THR A 77 8.61 9.68 -10.56
CA THR A 77 7.61 8.65 -10.82
C THR A 77 6.80 8.98 -12.06
N ASP A 78 6.83 8.09 -13.05
CA ASP A 78 5.86 8.00 -14.14
C ASP A 78 5.72 6.52 -14.46
N LEU A 79 4.66 5.92 -13.93
CA LEU A 79 4.40 4.49 -13.99
C LEU A 79 3.00 4.26 -14.55
N SER A 80 2.89 3.31 -15.48
CA SER A 80 1.60 2.86 -15.99
C SER A 80 1.49 1.35 -15.95
N PHE A 81 0.27 0.85 -15.75
CA PHE A 81 -0.04 -0.58 -15.72
C PHE A 81 -1.53 -0.80 -15.92
N ARG A 82 -1.93 -2.06 -16.06
CA ARG A 82 -3.34 -2.46 -16.16
C ARG A 82 -3.81 -3.16 -14.89
N ILE A 83 -5.09 -3.04 -14.56
CA ILE A 83 -5.74 -3.78 -13.45
C ILE A 83 -7.01 -4.52 -13.91
N GLN A 84 -7.30 -4.51 -15.22
CA GLN A 84 -8.51 -5.11 -15.76
C GLN A 84 -8.67 -6.59 -15.38
N GLY A 85 -9.86 -6.93 -14.89
CA GLY A 85 -10.24 -8.33 -14.59
C GLY A 85 -9.68 -8.87 -13.27
N ILE A 86 -9.00 -8.04 -12.48
CA ILE A 86 -8.52 -8.42 -11.14
C ILE A 86 -9.45 -7.77 -10.11
N PRO A 87 -10.03 -8.53 -9.15
CA PRO A 87 -10.93 -7.97 -8.15
C PRO A 87 -10.25 -6.90 -7.28
N ALA A 88 -11.04 -5.94 -6.80
CA ALA A 88 -10.60 -4.99 -5.78
C ALA A 88 -11.15 -5.37 -4.40
N VAL A 89 -10.37 -5.13 -3.35
CA VAL A 89 -10.67 -5.53 -1.97
C VAL A 89 -10.67 -4.30 -1.08
N LYS A 90 -11.75 -4.15 -0.31
CA LYS A 90 -11.88 -3.11 0.73
C LYS A 90 -11.22 -3.59 2.01
N CYS A 91 -10.36 -2.77 2.60
CA CYS A 91 -9.75 -3.05 3.89
C CYS A 91 -10.38 -2.14 4.95
N GLU A 92 -11.47 -2.64 5.52
CA GLU A 92 -12.42 -1.93 6.39
C GLU A 92 -12.39 -2.44 7.84
N GLY A 93 -11.20 -2.73 8.39
CA GLY A 93 -11.03 -3.12 9.80
C GLY A 93 -11.39 -4.58 10.10
N ARG A 94 -11.51 -5.41 9.05
CA ARG A 94 -11.89 -6.84 9.17
C ARG A 94 -10.70 -7.78 9.36
N ARG A 95 -9.51 -7.37 8.92
CA ARG A 95 -8.27 -8.18 8.95
C ARG A 95 -7.10 -7.43 9.57
N ASN A 96 -7.05 -6.11 9.43
CA ASN A 96 -6.03 -5.25 10.01
C ASN A 96 -6.67 -4.21 10.93
N LEU A 97 -5.98 -3.88 12.02
CA LEU A 97 -6.27 -2.72 12.87
C LEU A 97 -4.93 -2.02 13.19
N PRO A 98 -4.72 -0.79 12.68
CA PRO A 98 -5.66 0.02 11.89
C PRO A 98 -5.84 -0.48 10.45
N ASP A 99 -6.84 0.08 9.77
CA ASP A 99 -7.09 -0.16 8.35
C ASP A 99 -7.35 1.15 7.60
N GLY A 100 -7.62 1.11 6.29
CA GLY A 100 -7.94 2.31 5.52
C GLY A 100 -7.30 2.36 4.15
N GLU A 101 -7.46 1.28 3.39
CA GLU A 101 -7.02 1.19 2.01
C GLU A 101 -8.03 0.44 1.13
N CYS A 102 -7.85 0.53 -0.19
CA CYS A 102 -8.47 -0.37 -1.14
C CYS A 102 -7.42 -0.85 -2.14
N PHE A 103 -7.24 -2.18 -2.22
CA PHE A 103 -6.19 -2.79 -3.03
C PHE A 103 -6.74 -3.69 -4.14
N THR A 104 -5.92 -3.90 -5.16
CA THR A 104 -6.04 -4.92 -6.19
C THR A 104 -4.63 -5.40 -6.56
N ALA A 105 -4.45 -6.12 -7.67
CA ALA A 105 -3.14 -6.38 -8.22
C ALA A 105 -3.03 -5.84 -9.65
N PRO A 106 -1.83 -5.41 -10.10
CA PRO A 106 -1.59 -5.16 -11.50
C PRO A 106 -1.70 -6.43 -12.34
N VAL A 107 -2.14 -6.34 -13.59
CA VAL A 107 -1.88 -7.37 -14.59
C VAL A 107 -0.37 -7.56 -14.67
N ARG A 108 0.11 -8.76 -14.33
CA ARG A 108 1.50 -9.03 -13.96
C ARG A 108 2.53 -8.47 -14.93
N ASP A 109 2.26 -8.60 -16.23
CA ASP A 109 3.16 -8.27 -17.34
C ASP A 109 2.90 -6.87 -17.94
N SER A 110 2.14 -6.01 -17.23
CA SER A 110 1.70 -4.70 -17.76
C SER A 110 2.44 -3.48 -17.21
N LEU A 111 3.23 -3.61 -16.13
CA LEU A 111 3.93 -2.45 -15.56
C LEU A 111 5.01 -1.94 -16.50
N GLN A 112 5.00 -0.62 -16.74
CA GLN A 112 5.95 0.10 -17.57
C GLN A 112 6.25 1.48 -16.97
N GLY A 113 7.52 1.80 -16.84
CA GLY A 113 7.99 3.11 -16.34
C GLY A 113 8.70 3.01 -14.99
N THR A 114 8.77 4.11 -14.26
CA THR A 114 9.57 4.21 -13.03
C THR A 114 8.72 4.69 -11.86
N ILE A 115 8.95 4.12 -10.67
CA ILE A 115 8.40 4.60 -9.40
C ILE A 115 9.54 4.87 -8.41
N SER A 116 9.47 6.00 -7.71
CA SER A 116 10.42 6.42 -6.69
C SER A 116 9.68 6.62 -5.37
N TYR A 117 9.98 5.79 -4.39
CA TYR A 117 9.34 5.84 -3.06
C TYR A 117 10.02 6.88 -2.16
N ASN A 118 9.21 7.54 -1.33
CA ASN A 118 9.64 8.60 -0.42
C ASN A 118 9.41 8.26 1.07
N THR A 119 8.98 7.02 1.36
CA THR A 119 8.76 6.53 2.71
C THR A 119 9.86 5.53 3.10
N PRO A 120 10.56 5.70 4.24
CA PRO A 120 11.48 4.69 4.76
C PRO A 120 10.74 3.39 5.07
N SER A 121 11.27 2.25 4.65
CA SER A 121 10.63 0.95 4.87
C SER A 121 11.51 0.03 5.71
N LEU A 122 11.00 -0.42 6.85
CA LEU A 122 11.70 -1.39 7.71
C LEU A 122 11.34 -2.80 7.26
N TYR A 123 12.28 -3.50 6.63
CA TYR A 123 12.08 -4.86 6.12
C TYR A 123 13.17 -5.81 6.60
N MET A 124 12.78 -6.91 7.23
CA MET A 124 13.68 -7.92 7.80
C MET A 124 14.83 -7.33 8.65
N GLY A 125 14.50 -6.32 9.46
CA GLY A 125 15.47 -5.65 10.37
C GLY A 125 16.41 -4.66 9.68
N THR A 126 16.25 -4.39 8.38
CA THR A 126 16.99 -3.38 7.64
C THR A 126 16.04 -2.25 7.25
N THR A 127 16.43 -0.99 7.48
CA THR A 127 15.68 0.16 6.95
C THR A 127 16.17 0.46 5.54
N PHE A 128 15.23 0.54 4.61
CA PHE A 128 15.47 0.91 3.22
C PHE A 128 14.97 2.34 2.97
N GLU A 129 15.80 3.15 2.34
CA GLU A 129 15.49 4.52 1.95
C GLU A 129 15.84 4.75 0.48
N GLY A 130 15.13 5.68 -0.16
CA GLY A 130 15.36 6.03 -1.57
C GLY A 130 15.08 4.88 -2.55
N VAL A 131 14.13 3.99 -2.22
CA VAL A 131 13.79 2.86 -3.08
C VAL A 131 13.25 3.38 -4.41
N ARG A 132 13.78 2.89 -5.53
CA ARG A 132 13.31 3.22 -6.88
C ARG A 132 13.35 1.98 -7.77
N PHE A 133 12.30 1.76 -8.54
CA PHE A 133 12.23 0.67 -9.51
C PHE A 133 11.86 1.18 -10.90
N THR A 134 12.53 0.63 -11.92
CA THR A 134 12.14 0.77 -13.33
C THR A 134 11.59 -0.58 -13.81
N PHE A 135 10.43 -0.52 -14.45
CA PHE A 135 9.68 -1.66 -14.97
C PHE A 135 9.65 -1.67 -16.50
N GLU A 136 9.85 -2.85 -17.07
CA GLU A 136 9.60 -3.16 -18.47
C GLU A 136 8.85 -4.49 -18.56
N GLY A 137 7.69 -4.50 -19.24
CA GLY A 137 6.87 -5.71 -19.39
C GLY A 137 6.48 -6.36 -18.06
N GLY A 138 6.22 -5.55 -17.03
CA GLY A 138 5.86 -6.03 -15.68
C GLY A 138 7.02 -6.34 -14.74
N ARG A 139 8.25 -6.46 -15.26
CA ARG A 139 9.42 -6.88 -14.49
C ARG A 139 10.26 -5.70 -14.04
N ILE A 140 10.74 -5.74 -12.80
CA ILE A 140 11.77 -4.83 -12.29
C ILE A 140 13.10 -5.13 -13.01
N VAL A 141 13.48 -4.24 -13.93
CA VAL A 141 14.74 -4.32 -14.70
C VAL A 141 15.86 -3.50 -14.06
N GLU A 142 15.52 -2.47 -13.29
CA GLU A 142 16.46 -1.63 -12.54
C GLU A 142 15.90 -1.36 -11.14
N ALA A 143 16.78 -1.42 -10.14
CA ALA A 143 16.39 -1.23 -8.75
C ALA A 143 17.49 -0.50 -7.97
N HIS A 144 17.10 0.52 -7.21
CA HIS A 144 18.00 1.31 -6.35
C HIS A 144 17.42 1.38 -4.94
N ALA A 145 18.26 1.24 -3.91
CA ALA A 145 17.94 1.62 -2.54
C ALA A 145 19.21 1.77 -1.70
N ASN A 146 19.07 2.32 -0.49
CA ASN A 146 20.08 2.23 0.55
C ASN A 146 19.60 1.32 1.69
N PRO A 147 20.24 0.16 1.96
CA PRO A 147 21.45 -0.38 1.33
C PRO A 147 21.17 -1.26 0.08
N GLN A 148 21.90 -1.01 -1.01
CA GLN A 148 21.74 -1.72 -2.28
C GLN A 148 21.92 -3.25 -2.19
N PRO A 149 22.98 -3.80 -1.53
CA PRO A 149 23.19 -5.25 -1.56
C PRO A 149 22.04 -6.06 -0.94
N ARG A 150 21.37 -5.49 0.08
CA ARG A 150 20.21 -6.13 0.71
C ARG A 150 18.98 -6.12 -0.18
N LEU A 151 18.81 -5.06 -0.97
CA LEU A 151 17.74 -5.00 -1.97
C LEU A 151 17.93 -6.08 -3.03
N ASP A 152 19.16 -6.24 -3.51
CA ASP A 152 19.51 -7.25 -4.51
C ASP A 152 19.26 -8.68 -4.00
N GLU A 153 19.57 -8.95 -2.73
CA GLU A 153 19.24 -10.23 -2.06
C GLU A 153 17.72 -10.49 -2.05
N ILE A 154 16.91 -9.47 -1.71
CA ILE A 154 15.44 -9.58 -1.65
C ILE A 154 14.86 -9.85 -3.04
N LEU A 155 15.24 -9.04 -4.03
CA LEU A 155 14.75 -9.17 -5.42
C LEU A 155 15.36 -10.38 -6.16
N GLY A 156 16.39 -11.00 -5.61
CA GLY A 156 17.00 -12.25 -6.08
C GLY A 156 16.45 -13.51 -5.42
N SER A 157 15.50 -13.37 -4.48
CA SER A 157 15.02 -14.50 -3.67
C SER A 157 14.23 -15.56 -4.45
N ASP A 158 13.48 -15.13 -5.47
CA ASP A 158 12.78 -15.96 -6.46
C ASP A 158 12.36 -15.14 -7.69
N GLU A 159 11.79 -15.80 -8.69
CA GLU A 159 11.35 -15.15 -9.93
C GLU A 159 10.27 -14.08 -9.69
N GLY A 160 9.30 -14.39 -8.83
CA GLY A 160 8.15 -13.53 -8.54
C GLY A 160 8.51 -12.26 -7.78
N ALA A 161 9.65 -12.23 -7.10
CA ALA A 161 10.14 -11.08 -6.33
C ALA A 161 10.36 -9.82 -7.21
N ARG A 162 10.50 -9.99 -8.53
CA ARG A 162 10.68 -8.89 -9.50
C ARG A 162 9.40 -8.47 -10.21
N TYR A 163 8.26 -8.99 -9.80
CA TYR A 163 6.94 -8.60 -10.28
C TYR A 163 6.11 -8.08 -9.12
N VAL A 164 5.05 -7.35 -9.41
CA VAL A 164 4.20 -6.74 -8.39
C VAL A 164 2.97 -7.61 -8.14
N GLY A 165 2.71 -7.91 -6.87
CA GLY A 165 1.57 -8.69 -6.41
C GLY A 165 0.39 -7.85 -5.95
N GLU A 166 0.59 -6.55 -5.70
CA GLU A 166 -0.45 -5.66 -5.18
C GLU A 166 -0.23 -4.20 -5.58
N PHE A 167 -1.34 -3.51 -5.80
CA PHE A 167 -1.47 -2.06 -5.92
C PHE A 167 -2.59 -1.58 -5.01
N SER A 168 -2.32 -0.58 -4.18
CA SER A 168 -3.28 -0.06 -3.22
C SER A 168 -3.26 1.46 -3.11
N LEU A 169 -4.38 2.04 -2.69
CA LEU A 169 -4.53 3.44 -2.32
C LEU A 169 -4.85 3.54 -0.82
N GLY A 170 -4.00 4.25 -0.07
CA GLY A 170 -4.17 4.53 1.36
C GLY A 170 -4.89 5.85 1.63
N PHE A 171 -5.78 5.85 2.62
CA PHE A 171 -6.64 6.98 2.96
C PHE A 171 -7.14 7.01 4.43
N ASN A 172 -6.43 6.38 5.38
CA ASN A 172 -6.79 6.53 6.79
C ASN A 172 -6.59 7.99 7.24
N PRO A 173 -7.65 8.68 7.71
CA PRO A 173 -7.63 10.13 7.94
C PRO A 173 -6.69 10.58 9.05
N PHE A 174 -6.33 9.68 9.97
CA PHE A 174 -5.51 10.00 11.13
C PHE A 174 -4.02 9.70 10.93
N ILE A 175 -3.68 8.86 9.95
CA ILE A 175 -2.29 8.49 9.63
C ILE A 175 -1.78 9.46 8.56
N THR A 176 -0.98 10.44 8.96
CA THR A 176 -0.55 11.55 8.09
C THR A 176 0.96 11.57 7.81
N ARG A 177 1.73 10.68 8.45
CA ARG A 177 3.18 10.62 8.33
C ARG A 177 3.70 9.18 8.54
N PRO A 178 4.86 8.83 7.98
CA PRO A 178 5.53 7.57 8.24
C PRO A 178 5.86 7.35 9.71
N MET A 179 5.74 6.09 10.15
CA MET A 179 6.08 5.60 11.49
C MET A 179 7.10 4.46 11.46
N LYS A 180 7.55 4.04 10.27
CA LYS A 180 8.43 2.88 10.07
C LYS A 180 7.78 1.57 10.54
N ASP A 181 6.46 1.49 10.41
CA ASP A 181 5.66 0.28 10.61
C ASP A 181 4.72 0.16 9.41
N THR A 182 4.98 -0.84 8.56
CA THR A 182 4.24 -1.05 7.31
C THR A 182 2.74 -1.09 7.52
N LEU A 183 2.24 -1.68 8.63
CA LEU A 183 0.81 -1.77 8.92
C LEU A 183 0.13 -0.39 9.01
N PHE A 184 0.87 0.63 9.43
CA PHE A 184 0.39 2.01 9.49
C PHE A 184 0.74 2.77 8.21
N ASP A 185 1.97 2.62 7.72
CA ASP A 185 2.50 3.45 6.63
C ASP A 185 1.75 3.21 5.32
N GLU A 186 1.34 1.97 5.05
CA GLU A 186 0.55 1.59 3.87
C GLU A 186 -0.87 2.22 3.86
N LYS A 187 -1.33 2.70 5.02
CA LYS A 187 -2.65 3.29 5.21
C LYS A 187 -2.65 4.83 5.23
N ILE A 188 -1.49 5.48 5.07
CA ILE A 188 -1.34 6.94 5.14
C ILE A 188 -2.34 7.66 4.22
N ALA A 189 -2.98 8.72 4.72
CA ALA A 189 -3.87 9.56 3.92
C ALA A 189 -3.15 10.17 2.71
N GLY A 190 -3.57 9.78 1.50
CA GLY A 190 -2.98 10.29 0.26
C GLY A 190 -1.73 9.54 -0.17
N SER A 191 -1.47 8.36 0.38
CA SER A 191 -0.42 7.46 -0.09
C SER A 191 -0.96 6.39 -1.04
N LEU A 192 -0.04 5.72 -1.71
CA LEU A 192 -0.27 4.47 -2.43
C LEU A 192 0.88 3.53 -2.14
N HIS A 193 0.69 2.24 -2.40
CA HIS A 193 1.81 1.30 -2.42
C HIS A 193 1.73 0.35 -3.60
N LEU A 194 2.91 -0.15 -3.97
CA LEU A 194 3.07 -1.34 -4.78
C LEU A 194 3.91 -2.34 -3.99
N THR A 195 3.63 -3.61 -4.23
CA THR A 195 4.19 -4.69 -3.43
C THR A 195 4.94 -5.67 -4.33
N PRO A 196 6.28 -5.58 -4.43
CA PRO A 196 7.07 -6.62 -5.07
C PRO A 196 6.81 -7.98 -4.40
N GLY A 197 6.58 -9.00 -5.23
CA GLY A 197 6.32 -10.36 -4.80
C GLY A 197 4.87 -10.79 -4.85
N ASN A 198 4.48 -11.65 -3.91
CA ASN A 198 3.33 -12.52 -4.00
C ASN A 198 2.00 -11.78 -4.06
N ALA A 199 1.10 -12.19 -4.97
CA ALA A 199 -0.26 -11.68 -5.00
C ALA A 199 -1.17 -12.42 -4.01
N TYR A 200 -2.15 -11.71 -3.45
CA TYR A 200 -3.18 -12.30 -2.62
C TYR A 200 -4.21 -13.06 -3.47
N SER A 201 -4.72 -14.18 -2.94
CA SER A 201 -5.75 -14.99 -3.62
C SER A 201 -7.06 -14.24 -3.91
N HIS A 202 -7.35 -13.19 -3.15
CA HIS A 202 -8.55 -12.36 -3.33
C HIS A 202 -8.42 -11.31 -4.45
N ALA A 203 -7.19 -10.98 -4.86
CA ALA A 203 -6.87 -10.06 -5.95
C ALA A 203 -5.68 -10.65 -6.74
N ASP A 204 -5.88 -11.85 -7.29
CA ASP A 204 -4.79 -12.66 -7.79
C ASP A 204 -4.43 -12.32 -9.24
N ASN A 205 -3.16 -12.01 -9.49
CA ASN A 205 -2.60 -11.83 -10.83
C ASN A 205 -1.68 -12.99 -11.27
N GLY A 206 -1.64 -14.08 -10.50
CA GLY A 206 -0.80 -15.24 -10.74
C GLY A 206 0.66 -15.09 -10.29
N ASN A 207 1.07 -13.94 -9.76
CA ASN A 207 2.43 -13.78 -9.24
C ASN A 207 2.60 -14.56 -7.94
N ARG A 208 3.65 -15.39 -7.88
CA ARG A 208 3.97 -16.24 -6.72
C ARG A 208 5.38 -15.98 -6.29
N SER A 209 5.55 -15.62 -5.03
CA SER A 209 6.85 -15.27 -4.46
C SER A 209 6.89 -15.60 -2.97
N ARG A 210 8.10 -15.65 -2.42
CA ARG A 210 8.34 -15.75 -0.97
C ARG A 210 8.30 -14.40 -0.28
N ILE A 211 8.39 -13.31 -1.04
CA ILE A 211 8.29 -11.95 -0.50
C ILE A 211 6.91 -11.36 -0.82
N HIS A 212 6.51 -10.41 0.02
CA HIS A 212 5.38 -9.50 -0.16
C HIS A 212 5.77 -8.29 0.67
N TRP A 213 6.22 -7.23 0.01
CA TRP A 213 6.84 -6.08 0.66
C TRP A 213 6.20 -4.77 0.23
N ASP A 214 5.37 -4.20 1.09
CA ASP A 214 4.61 -2.98 0.78
C ASP A 214 5.53 -1.76 0.86
N LEU A 215 5.69 -1.09 -0.28
CA LEU A 215 6.52 0.10 -0.44
C LEU A 215 5.64 1.31 -0.72
N VAL A 216 5.74 2.33 0.14
CA VAL A 216 4.78 3.42 0.20
C VAL A 216 5.30 4.67 -0.51
N LEU A 217 4.47 5.22 -1.39
CA LEU A 217 4.64 6.52 -2.03
C LEU A 217 3.55 7.47 -1.51
N ILE A 218 3.96 8.52 -0.79
CA ILE A 218 3.07 9.57 -0.31
C ILE A 218 3.00 10.67 -1.37
N GLN A 219 1.78 11.06 -1.77
CA GLN A 219 1.58 12.09 -2.79
C GLN A 219 1.06 13.42 -2.21
N THR A 220 1.08 13.64 -0.90
CA THR A 220 0.69 14.96 -0.36
C THR A 220 1.71 16.05 -0.75
N PRO A 221 1.35 17.33 -0.75
CA PRO A 221 2.25 18.42 -1.15
C PRO A 221 3.59 18.42 -0.39
N GLU A 222 3.59 18.06 0.90
CA GLU A 222 4.79 17.99 1.75
C GLU A 222 5.80 16.95 1.25
N TYR A 223 5.34 15.94 0.51
CA TYR A 223 6.13 14.87 -0.06
C TYR A 223 6.35 15.03 -1.58
N GLY A 224 6.04 16.23 -2.12
CA GLY A 224 6.28 16.61 -3.50
C GLY A 224 5.08 16.43 -4.45
N GLY A 225 3.93 16.02 -3.93
CA GLY A 225 2.70 15.92 -4.73
C GLY A 225 2.67 14.70 -5.66
N GLY A 226 1.70 14.70 -6.55
CA GLY A 226 1.55 13.66 -7.57
C GLY A 226 0.11 13.39 -7.95
N GLU A 227 -0.09 12.52 -8.93
CA GLU A 227 -1.42 12.21 -9.44
C GLU A 227 -1.63 10.71 -9.61
N VAL A 228 -2.90 10.30 -9.57
CA VAL A 228 -3.35 8.95 -9.93
C VAL A 228 -4.48 9.10 -10.94
N TRP A 229 -4.36 8.33 -12.03
CA TRP A 229 -5.27 8.37 -13.16
C TRP A 229 -5.82 6.97 -13.42
N PHE A 230 -7.14 6.86 -13.61
CA PHE A 230 -7.82 5.66 -14.08
C PHE A 230 -8.40 5.93 -15.46
N ASP A 231 -8.00 5.15 -16.48
CA ASP A 231 -8.45 5.26 -17.87
C ASP A 231 -8.36 6.68 -18.47
N GLY A 232 -7.41 7.48 -18.01
CA GLY A 232 -7.21 8.87 -18.46
C GLY A 232 -8.04 9.91 -17.69
N GLU A 233 -8.87 9.50 -16.73
CA GLU A 233 -9.50 10.38 -15.75
C GLU A 233 -8.59 10.52 -14.52
N ARG A 234 -8.25 11.75 -14.13
CA ARG A 234 -7.48 12.00 -12.90
C ARG A 234 -8.40 11.85 -11.69
N ILE A 235 -8.20 10.80 -10.91
CA ILE A 235 -9.01 10.52 -9.72
C ILE A 235 -8.42 11.14 -8.45
N ARG A 236 -7.10 11.31 -8.41
CA ARG A 236 -6.37 11.84 -7.25
C ARG A 236 -5.32 12.85 -7.68
N ARG A 237 -5.22 13.94 -6.94
CA ARG A 237 -4.15 14.95 -7.07
C ARG A 237 -3.68 15.34 -5.69
N ASP A 238 -2.37 15.36 -5.49
CA ASP A 238 -1.70 15.81 -4.27
C ASP A 238 -2.27 15.13 -3.01
N GLY A 239 -2.54 13.82 -3.10
CA GLY A 239 -3.11 13.01 -2.01
C GLY A 239 -4.61 13.24 -1.72
N ARG A 240 -5.32 13.99 -2.56
CA ARG A 240 -6.78 14.25 -2.45
C ARG A 240 -7.54 13.60 -3.60
N PHE A 241 -8.63 12.91 -3.30
CA PHE A 241 -9.59 12.48 -4.32
C PHE A 241 -10.35 13.71 -4.84
N ILE A 242 -10.39 13.88 -6.16
CA ILE A 242 -10.93 15.09 -6.81
C ILE A 242 -12.18 14.84 -7.65
N VAL A 243 -12.63 13.59 -7.73
CA VAL A 243 -13.84 13.21 -8.45
C VAL A 243 -15.01 13.08 -7.47
N PRO A 244 -16.23 13.53 -7.81
CA PRO A 244 -17.31 13.68 -6.84
C PRO A 244 -17.68 12.41 -6.06
N ASP A 245 -17.64 11.25 -6.71
CA ASP A 245 -17.98 9.97 -6.10
C ASP A 245 -16.88 9.40 -5.17
N LEU A 246 -15.66 9.95 -5.23
CA LEU A 246 -14.56 9.58 -4.34
C LEU A 246 -14.28 10.61 -3.24
N GLU A 247 -14.97 11.76 -3.21
CA GLU A 247 -14.78 12.77 -2.16
C GLU A 247 -15.01 12.22 -0.75
N GLY A 248 -15.87 11.19 -0.61
CA GLY A 248 -16.14 10.51 0.66
C GLY A 248 -14.92 9.88 1.32
N LEU A 249 -13.84 9.64 0.55
CA LEU A 249 -12.58 9.08 1.04
C LEU A 249 -11.57 10.13 1.50
N ASN A 250 -11.86 11.42 1.32
CA ASN A 250 -10.99 12.47 1.85
C ASN A 250 -11.14 12.57 3.39
N PRO A 251 -10.08 12.98 4.12
CA PRO A 251 -10.04 12.89 5.58
C PRO A 251 -11.20 13.58 6.32
N GLU A 252 -11.61 14.76 5.87
CA GLU A 252 -12.74 15.52 6.43
C GLU A 252 -14.08 14.78 6.28
N ARG A 253 -14.16 13.82 5.34
CA ARG A 253 -15.31 12.95 5.14
C ARG A 253 -15.19 11.60 5.84
N LEU A 254 -14.07 11.31 6.50
CA LEU A 254 -13.84 10.10 7.30
C LEU A 254 -13.67 10.38 8.80
N GLY A 255 -13.80 11.64 9.24
CA GLY A 255 -13.82 12.02 10.66
C GLY A 255 -12.53 12.63 11.21
N ALA A 256 -11.61 13.08 10.33
CA ALA A 256 -10.56 14.03 10.73
C ALA A 256 -11.09 15.45 10.90
#